data_AF-A0A539DQD1-F1
#
_entry.id   AF-A0A539DQD1-F1
#
_cell.length_a   1.000
_cell.length_b   1.000
_cell.length_c   1.000
_cell.angle_alpha   90.00
_cell.angle_beta   90.00
_cell.angle_gamma   90.00
#
_symmetry.space_group_name_H-M   'P 1'
#
loop_
_entity.id
_entity.type
_entity.pdbx_description
1 polymer ?
#
loop_
_entity_poly.entity_id
_entity_poly.type
_entity_poly.pdbx_seq_one_letter_code
_entity_poly.pdbx_strand_id
1 'polypeptide(L)' 'LPPTGDVTAVGQTLSLDSPGAILYADEGLVAALGMPDVIVVRTGRSVLVLPKSRAQEVRRLVQAIEARDDLAGFR' A
#
# COMPACT_ATOMS: atom_id res chain seq x y z
N LEU A 1 -19.34 -4.05 5.34
CA LEU A 1 -18.67 -4.78 6.43
C LEU A 1 -17.91 -3.75 7.25
N PRO A 2 -18.12 -3.67 8.58
CA PRO A 2 -17.33 -2.77 9.41
C PRO A 2 -15.85 -3.21 9.36
N PRO A 3 -14.89 -2.30 9.52
CA PRO A 3 -13.49 -2.67 9.67
C PRO A 3 -13.36 -3.53 10.93
N THR A 4 -13.08 -4.82 10.76
CA THR A 4 -12.61 -5.69 11.83
C THR A 4 -11.36 -5.02 12.41
N GLY A 5 -11.31 -4.83 13.73
CA GLY A 5 -10.49 -3.84 14.45
C GLY A 5 -8.97 -3.86 14.30
N ASP A 6 -8.42 -4.59 13.33
CA ASP A 6 -6.99 -4.76 13.09
C ASP A 6 -6.50 -4.16 11.76
N VAL A 7 -7.39 -3.53 10.98
CA VAL A 7 -7.05 -2.95 9.67
C VAL A 7 -7.19 -1.43 9.71
N THR A 8 -6.13 -0.72 9.33
CA THR A 8 -6.20 0.74 9.11
C THR A 8 -6.53 0.99 7.64
N ALA A 9 -7.62 1.70 7.37
CA ALA A 9 -8.17 1.86 6.02
C ALA A 9 -8.55 3.32 5.73
N VAL A 10 -8.17 3.82 4.56
CA VAL A 10 -8.56 5.15 4.05
C VAL A 10 -9.00 5.03 2.59
N GLY A 11 -10.16 5.61 2.27
CA GLY A 11 -10.73 5.59 0.92
C GLY A 11 -11.57 4.34 0.61
N GLN A 12 -11.67 3.98 -0.66
CA GLN A 12 -12.38 2.78 -1.09
C GLN A 12 -11.48 1.55 -0.90
N THR A 13 -11.64 0.87 0.23
CA THR A 13 -10.81 -0.30 0.58
C THR A 13 -11.65 -1.51 0.98
N LEU A 14 -11.11 -2.71 0.72
CA LEU A 14 -11.67 -3.98 1.19
C LEU A 14 -10.55 -4.83 1.81
N SER A 15 -10.80 -5.41 2.98
CA SER A 15 -9.85 -6.32 3.62
C SER A 15 -10.58 -7.57 4.10
N LEU A 16 -10.03 -8.73 3.77
CA LEU A 16 -10.49 -10.05 4.18
C LEU A 16 -9.29 -10.82 4.71
N ASP A 17 -9.38 -11.41 5.90
CA ASP A 17 -8.32 -12.25 6.50
C ASP A 17 -6.89 -11.62 6.45
N SER A 18 -6.80 -10.29 6.57
CA SER A 18 -5.55 -9.53 6.44
C SER A 18 -5.32 -8.66 7.70
N PRO A 19 -5.12 -9.29 8.88
CA PRO A 19 -4.95 -8.56 10.13
C PRO A 19 -3.68 -7.70 10.10
N GLY A 20 -3.72 -6.53 10.72
CA GLY A 20 -2.59 -5.60 10.75
C GLY A 20 -2.32 -4.86 9.44
N ALA A 21 -3.11 -5.12 8.39
CA ALA A 21 -2.96 -4.45 7.11
C ALA A 21 -3.29 -2.95 7.19
N ILE A 22 -2.57 -2.16 6.40
CA ILE A 22 -2.79 -0.72 6.22
C ILE A 22 -3.10 -0.50 4.75
N LEU A 23 -4.33 -0.13 4.43
CA LEU A 23 -4.81 0.10 3.07
C LEU A 23 -5.17 1.58 2.89
N TYR A 24 -4.60 2.21 1.87
CA TYR A 24 -4.89 3.59 1.51
C TYR A 24 -5.21 3.67 0.02
N ALA A 25 -6.31 4.33 -0.32
CA ALA A 25 -6.69 4.66 -1.68
C ALA A 25 -7.19 6.11 -1.75
N ASP A 26 -6.49 6.97 -2.49
CA ASP A 26 -7.03 8.30 -2.84
C ASP A 26 -8.11 8.22 -3.94
N GLU A 27 -7.96 7.27 -4.86
CA GLU A 27 -8.93 6.92 -5.90
C GLU A 27 -9.06 5.40 -6.07
N GLY A 28 -10.21 4.96 -6.59
CA GLY A 28 -10.63 3.56 -6.83
C GLY A 28 -10.37 2.58 -5.68
N LEU A 29 -10.37 1.27 -5.98
CA LEU A 29 -10.41 0.22 -4.95
C LEU A 29 -9.02 -0.36 -4.63
N VAL A 30 -8.69 -0.44 -3.34
CA VAL A 30 -7.61 -1.29 -2.80
C VAL A 30 -8.22 -2.45 -2.01
N ALA A 31 -7.99 -3.68 -2.45
CA ALA A 31 -8.49 -4.89 -1.79
C ALA A 31 -7.35 -5.82 -1.35
N ALA A 32 -7.41 -6.35 -0.13
CA ALA A 32 -6.46 -7.33 0.40
C ALA A 32 -7.18 -8.58 0.91
N LEU A 33 -6.63 -9.76 0.60
CA LEU A 33 -7.13 -11.07 1.05
C LEU A 33 -5.96 -11.92 1.54
N GLY A 34 -5.98 -12.39 2.79
CA GLY A 34 -4.93 -13.27 3.34
C GLY A 34 -3.55 -12.61 3.47
N MET A 35 -3.49 -11.27 3.58
CA MET A 35 -2.24 -10.49 3.59
C MET A 35 -2.02 -9.80 4.95
N PRO A 36 -1.51 -10.52 5.96
CA PRO A 36 -1.24 -9.93 7.27
C PRO A 36 -0.08 -8.92 7.20
N ASP A 37 -0.18 -7.87 8.02
CA ASP A 37 0.87 -6.84 8.19
C ASP A 37 1.40 -6.26 6.87
N VAL A 38 0.55 -6.11 5.86
CA VAL A 38 0.90 -5.44 4.60
C VAL A 38 0.52 -3.96 4.64
N ILE A 39 1.31 -3.11 4.02
CA ILE A 39 0.96 -1.73 3.71
C ILE A 39 0.72 -1.65 2.21
N VAL A 40 -0.45 -1.16 1.81
CA VAL A 40 -0.82 -0.87 0.41
C VAL A 40 -1.28 0.57 0.34
N VAL A 41 -0.57 1.38 -0.44
CA VAL A 41 -0.91 2.79 -0.68
C VAL A 41 -1.07 3.00 -2.17
N ARG A 42 -2.29 3.33 -2.60
CA ARG A 42 -2.57 3.82 -3.94
C ARG A 42 -2.67 5.34 -3.90
N THR A 43 -1.85 6.00 -4.72
CA THR A 43 -1.90 7.45 -4.96
C THR A 43 -1.73 7.75 -6.44
N GLY A 44 -2.72 8.41 -7.04
CA GLY A 44 -2.76 8.69 -8.47
C GLY A 44 -2.48 7.44 -9.32
N ARG A 45 -1.41 7.49 -10.13
CA ARG A 45 -1.04 6.39 -11.06
C ARG A 45 -0.13 5.32 -10.45
N SER A 46 0.14 5.40 -9.15
CA SER A 46 1.14 4.56 -8.48
C SER A 46 0.54 3.77 -7.33
N VAL A 47 1.11 2.58 -7.10
CA VAL A 47 0.78 1.74 -5.94
C VAL A 47 2.08 1.35 -5.24
N LEU A 48 2.18 1.63 -3.95
CA LEU A 48 3.24 1.18 -3.07
C LEU A 48 2.73 -0.01 -2.25
N VAL A 49 3.50 -1.11 -2.26
CA VAL A 49 3.20 -2.32 -1.50
C VAL A 49 4.45 -2.78 -0.75
N LEU A 50 4.31 -3.05 0.54
CA LEU A 50 5.41 -3.53 1.38
C LEU A 50 4.89 -4.19 2.65
N PRO A 51 5.64 -5.14 3.25
CA PRO A 51 5.35 -5.55 4.61
C PRO A 51 5.63 -4.39 5.58
N LYS A 52 4.78 -4.27 6.59
CA LYS A 52 4.85 -3.26 7.65
C LYS A 52 6.20 -3.26 8.39
N SER A 53 6.81 -4.44 8.54
CA SER A 53 8.14 -4.62 9.15
C SER A 53 9.25 -3.88 8.40
N ARG A 54 9.07 -3.58 7.11
CA ARG A 54 10.06 -2.93 6.25
C ARG A 54 9.70 -1.48 5.89
N ALA A 55 8.73 -0.88 6.59
CA ALA A 55 8.28 0.49 6.34
C ALA A 55 9.42 1.54 6.36
N GLN A 56 10.46 1.30 7.15
CA GLN A 56 11.63 2.19 7.23
C GLN A 56 12.50 2.17 5.96
N GLU A 57 12.36 1.14 5.11
CA GLU A 57 13.16 0.98 3.88
C GLU A 57 12.55 1.67 2.66
N VAL A 58 11.38 2.32 2.78
CA VAL A 58 10.69 3.00 1.66
C VAL A 58 11.61 3.97 0.92
N ARG A 59 12.49 4.68 1.63
CA ARG A 59 13.48 5.58 1.00
C ARG A 59 14.38 4.86 -0.01
N ARG A 60 14.81 3.64 0.28
CA ARG A 60 15.65 2.85 -0.66
C ARG A 60 14.87 2.46 -1.91
N LEU A 61 13.58 2.13 -1.75
CA LEU A 61 12.71 1.83 -2.89
C LEU A 61 12.51 3.07 -3.78
N VAL A 62 12.26 4.23 -3.17
CA VAL A 62 12.13 5.50 -3.91
C VAL A 62 13.41 5.82 -4.68
N GLN A 63 14.59 5.70 -4.04
CA GLN A 63 15.88 5.89 -4.71
C GLN A 63 16.09 4.93 -5.89
N ALA A 64 15.65 3.68 -5.77
CA ALA A 64 15.74 2.71 -6.85
C ALA A 64 14.82 3.05 -8.04
N ILE A 65 13.67 3.69 -7.78
CA ILE A 65 12.77 4.20 -8.84
C ILE A 65 13.41 5.40 -9.53
N GLU A 66 13.97 6.36 -8.75
CA GLU A 66 14.62 7.55 -9.29
C GLU A 66 15.85 7.25 -10.15
N ALA A 67 16.56 6.14 -9.87
CA ALA A 67 17.71 5.70 -10.64
C ALA A 67 17.36 5.03 -11.99
N ARG A 68 16.07 4.83 -12.27
CA ARG A 68 15.57 4.11 -13.44
C ARG A 68 14.88 5.05 -14.41
N ASP A 69 15.50 5.28 -15.57
CA ASP A 69 14.95 6.14 -16.63
C ASP A 69 13.60 5.63 -17.16
N ASP A 70 13.38 4.31 -17.16
CA ASP A 70 12.12 3.68 -17.58
C ASP A 70 10.96 3.91 -16.58
N LEU A 71 11.26 4.39 -15.36
CA LEU A 71 10.28 4.66 -14.31
C LEU A 71 10.17 6.16 -13.98
N ALA A 72 10.86 7.04 -14.71
CA ALA A 72 10.88 8.48 -14.43
C ALA A 72 9.50 9.18 -14.55
N GLY A 73 8.53 8.54 -15.22
CA GLY A 73 7.15 9.03 -15.36
C GLY A 73 6.29 8.93 -14.09
N PHE A 74 6.81 8.39 -12.99
CA PHE A 74 6.14 8.29 -11.69
C PHE A 74 6.52 9.43 -10.71
N ARG A 75 7.25 10.44 -11.20
CA ARG A 75 7.68 11.62 -10.42
C ARG A 75 6.56 12.61 -10.16
#